data_AF-A0A3L9M7M5-F1
#
_entry.id   AF-A0A3L9M7M5-F1
#
_cell.length_a   1.000
_cell.length_b   1.000
_cell.length_c   1.000
_cell.angle_alpha   90.00
_cell.angle_beta   90.00
_cell.angle_gamma   90.00
#
_symmetry.space_group_name_H-M   'P 1'
#
loop_
_entity.id
_entity.type
_entity.pdbx_description
1 polymer ?
#
loop_
_entity_poly.entity_id
_entity_poly.type
_entity_poly.pdbx_seq_one_letter_code
_entity_poly.pdbx_strand_id
1 'polypeptide(L)'
;MFKDQEGNYKLKVAFDYDDTLTDDVLFQLAKRLICKGHDVWIMTVRTSNEQYLEHCKRMNLEPKVEGRNEDLLKDAKELGIEEKIIFTDGEDKLEFYQEHQFDLLFDDDADWHTNPICEAGGIGIHL
;
A
#
# COMPACT_ATOMS: atom_id res chain seq x y z
N MET A 1 9.07 10.60 8.36
CA MET A 1 10.24 11.00 7.56
C MET A 1 11.49 10.63 8.35
N PHE A 2 12.52 10.09 7.71
CA PHE A 2 13.75 9.65 8.37
C PHE A 2 14.99 10.17 7.64
N LYS A 3 16.18 10.03 8.23
CA LYS A 3 17.44 10.36 7.57
C LYS A 3 18.17 9.07 7.20
N ASP A 4 18.75 9.03 6.01
CA ASP A 4 19.68 7.96 5.62
C ASP A 4 21.06 8.15 6.30
N GLN A 5 22.00 7.24 6.02
CA GLN A 5 23.36 7.28 6.59
C GLN A 5 24.15 8.53 6.19
N GLU A 6 23.77 9.18 5.08
CA GLU A 6 24.37 10.41 4.57
C GLU A 6 23.69 11.67 5.13
N GLY A 7 22.62 11.50 5.91
CA GLY A 7 21.85 12.60 6.51
C GLY A 7 20.76 13.18 5.61
N ASN A 8 20.51 12.59 4.43
CA ASN A 8 19.45 13.02 3.52
C ASN A 8 18.08 12.59 4.05
N TYR A 9 17.08 13.46 3.90
CA TYR A 9 15.70 13.12 4.26
C TYR A 9 15.10 12.10 3.29
N LYS A 10 14.45 11.08 3.85
CA LYS A 10 13.72 10.01 3.17
C LYS A 10 12.30 9.91 3.73
N LEU A 11 11.41 9.45 2.88
CA LEU A 11 9.99 9.32 3.16
C LEU A 11 9.63 7.85 3.27
N LYS A 12 8.66 7.57 4.14
CA LYS A 12 7.91 6.31 4.13
C LYS A 12 6.62 6.53 3.35
N VAL A 13 6.46 5.83 2.24
CA VAL A 13 5.41 6.10 1.25
C VAL A 13 4.60 4.83 1.03
N ALA A 14 3.28 4.95 1.07
CA ALA A 14 2.37 3.90 0.65
C ALA A 14 1.71 4.25 -0.69
N PHE A 15 1.40 3.22 -1.48
CA PHE A 15 0.52 3.30 -2.64
C PHE A 15 -0.64 2.34 -2.42
N ASP A 16 -1.86 2.77 -2.70
CA ASP A 16 -2.90 1.82 -3.03
C ASP A 16 -2.52 1.00 -4.26
N TYR A 17 -3.10 -0.19 -4.41
CA TYR A 17 -2.83 -1.06 -5.54
C TYR A 17 -3.82 -0.88 -6.70
N ASP A 18 -5.11 -1.12 -6.45
CA ASP A 18 -6.13 -1.17 -7.49
C ASP A 18 -6.38 0.26 -8.01
N ASP A 19 -6.36 0.48 -9.33
CA ASP A 19 -6.52 1.81 -9.95
C ASP A 19 -5.50 2.90 -9.51
N THR A 20 -4.55 2.57 -8.63
CA THR A 20 -3.39 3.39 -8.24
C THR A 20 -2.09 2.77 -8.76
N LEU A 21 -1.49 1.79 -8.08
CA LEU A 21 -0.17 1.27 -8.50
C LEU A 21 -0.22 0.46 -9.80
N THR A 22 -1.42 0.05 -10.23
CA THR A 22 -1.66 -0.52 -11.56
C THR A 22 -1.53 0.50 -12.71
N ASP A 23 -1.52 1.80 -12.43
CA ASP A 23 -1.19 2.84 -13.40
C ASP A 23 0.32 2.91 -13.66
N ASP A 24 0.71 2.93 -14.94
CA ASP A 24 2.11 2.92 -15.38
C ASP A 24 2.91 4.12 -14.82
N VAL A 25 2.30 5.32 -14.75
CA VAL A 25 2.99 6.53 -14.28
C VAL A 25 3.29 6.41 -12.79
N LEU A 26 2.33 5.92 -12.01
CA LEU A 26 2.48 5.72 -10.57
C LEU A 26 3.41 4.57 -10.24
N PHE A 27 3.39 3.50 -11.02
CA PHE A 27 4.36 2.42 -10.92
C PHE A 27 5.79 2.93 -11.15
N GLN A 28 6.02 3.75 -12.18
CA GLN A 28 7.34 4.36 -12.42
C GLN A 28 7.73 5.34 -11.31
N LEU A 29 6.77 6.05 -10.71
CA LEU A 29 7.03 6.91 -9.56
C LEU A 29 7.48 6.10 -8.34
N ALA A 30 6.78 5.01 -8.00
CA ALA A 30 7.16 4.09 -6.93
C ALA A 30 8.58 3.56 -7.14
N LYS A 31 8.89 3.09 -8.35
CA LYS A 31 10.24 2.64 -8.73
C LYS A 31 11.30 3.72 -8.51
N ARG A 32 11.02 4.97 -8.90
CA ARG A 32 11.94 6.10 -8.71
C ARG A 32 12.13 6.45 -7.24
N LEU A 33 11.09 6.36 -6.42
CA LEU A 33 11.18 6.57 -4.97
C LEU A 33 12.06 5.48 -4.32
N ILE A 34 11.88 4.22 -4.70
CA ILE A 34 12.73 3.10 -4.25
C ILE A 34 14.19 3.35 -4.63
N CYS A 35 14.48 3.69 -5.90
CA CYS A 35 15.84 3.98 -6.35
C CYS A 35 16.52 5.14 -5.59
N LYS A 36 15.74 6.08 -5.06
CA LYS A 36 16.22 7.19 -4.24
C LYS A 36 16.36 6.84 -2.75
N GLY A 37 16.05 5.60 -2.36
CA GLY A 37 16.16 5.10 -0.99
C GLY A 37 15.00 5.50 -0.08
N HIS A 38 13.83 5.82 -0.65
CA HIS A 38 12.60 5.96 0.13
C HIS A 38 12.07 4.59 0.56
N ASP A 39 11.36 4.53 1.68
CA ASP A 39 10.73 3.32 2.17
C ASP A 39 9.32 3.18 1.58
N VAL A 40 9.21 2.46 0.46
CA VAL A 40 7.97 2.33 -0.30
C VAL A 40 7.24 1.02 0.03
N TRP A 41 5.93 1.11 0.20
CA TRP A 41 5.01 0.03 0.56
C TRP A 41 3.77 0.04 -0.34
N ILE A 42 3.10 -1.11 -0.42
CA ILE A 42 1.75 -1.26 -0.97
C ILE A 42 0.78 -1.38 0.20
N MET A 43 -0.34 -0.65 0.17
CA MET A 43 -1.42 -0.74 1.15
C MET A 43 -2.74 -0.90 0.42
N THR A 44 -3.36 -2.08 0.48
CA THR A 44 -4.53 -2.42 -0.32
C THR A 44 -5.69 -2.90 0.53
N VAL A 45 -6.92 -2.66 0.05
CA VAL A 45 -8.17 -3.23 0.61
C VAL A 45 -8.36 -4.71 0.30
N ARG A 46 -7.53 -5.27 -0.59
CA ARG A 46 -7.52 -6.71 -0.85
C ARG A 46 -7.23 -7.50 0.43
N THR A 47 -7.59 -8.78 0.40
CA THR A 47 -7.28 -9.73 1.46
C THR A 47 -5.99 -10.48 1.10
N SER A 48 -5.14 -10.78 2.08
CA SER A 48 -4.09 -11.77 1.91
C SER A 48 -4.69 -13.16 1.67
N ASN A 49 -3.88 -14.12 1.21
CA ASN A 49 -4.33 -15.51 1.07
C ASN A 49 -4.68 -16.12 2.43
N GLU A 50 -3.98 -15.74 3.49
CA GLU A 50 -4.25 -16.20 4.85
C GLU A 50 -5.60 -15.67 5.36
N GLN A 51 -5.82 -14.36 5.28
CA GLN A 51 -7.09 -13.70 5.66
C GLN A 51 -8.27 -14.32 4.88
N TYR A 52 -8.12 -14.51 3.57
CA TYR A 52 -9.15 -15.14 2.73
C TYR A 52 -9.49 -16.58 3.18
N LEU A 53 -8.48 -17.38 3.52
CA LEU A 53 -8.69 -18.75 4.01
C LEU A 53 -9.42 -18.77 5.36
N GLU A 54 -9.08 -17.84 6.26
CA GLU A 54 -9.79 -17.67 7.53
C GLU A 54 -11.26 -17.30 7.32
N HIS A 55 -11.54 -16.38 6.40
CA HIS A 55 -12.91 -16.00 6.04
C HIS A 55 -13.71 -17.18 5.48
N CYS A 56 -13.13 -17.93 4.54
CA CYS A 56 -13.77 -19.11 3.96
C CYS A 56 -14.11 -20.14 5.04
N LYS A 57 -13.18 -20.38 5.98
CA LYS A 57 -13.39 -21.27 7.12
C LYS A 57 -14.54 -20.79 8.02
N ARG A 58 -14.58 -19.47 8.33
CA ARG A 58 -15.63 -18.86 9.16
C ARG A 58 -17.02 -18.95 8.52
N MET A 59 -17.08 -18.82 7.20
CA MET A 59 -18.35 -18.85 6.44
C MET A 59 -18.72 -20.25 5.91
N ASN A 60 -17.91 -21.28 6.19
CA ASN A 60 -18.08 -22.64 5.67
C ASN A 60 -18.17 -22.68 4.13
N LEU A 61 -17.23 -21.98 3.48
CA LEU A 61 -17.08 -21.91 2.03
C LEU A 61 -15.82 -22.67 1.59
N GLU A 62 -15.89 -23.33 0.43
CA GLU A 62 -14.71 -23.94 -0.22
C GLU A 62 -13.82 -22.84 -0.82
N PRO A 63 -12.55 -22.72 -0.40
CA PRO A 63 -11.66 -21.64 -0.85
C PRO A 63 -11.19 -21.84 -2.30
N LYS A 64 -11.09 -20.75 -3.05
CA LYS A 64 -10.48 -20.71 -4.39
C LYS A 64 -9.29 -19.75 -4.38
N VAL A 65 -8.09 -20.31 -4.21
CA VAL A 65 -6.85 -19.53 -4.00
C VAL A 65 -6.09 -19.27 -5.30
N GLU A 66 -6.26 -20.10 -6.32
CA GLU A 66 -5.59 -19.96 -7.61
C GLU A 66 -5.87 -18.60 -8.25
N GLY A 67 -4.84 -17.90 -8.74
CA GLY A 67 -4.99 -16.57 -9.34
C GLY A 67 -5.02 -15.40 -8.36
N ARG A 68 -5.24 -15.63 -7.04
CA ARG A 68 -5.43 -14.52 -6.10
C ARG A 68 -4.13 -13.73 -5.90
N ASN A 69 -4.24 -12.41 -6.06
CA ASN A 69 -3.15 -11.44 -5.90
C ASN A 69 -1.92 -11.71 -6.78
N GLU A 70 -2.04 -12.51 -7.85
CA GLU A 70 -0.89 -12.82 -8.72
C GLU A 70 -0.30 -11.58 -9.40
N ASP A 71 -1.18 -10.65 -9.78
CA ASP A 71 -0.85 -9.32 -10.30
C ASP A 71 -0.05 -8.51 -9.28
N LEU A 72 -0.62 -8.34 -8.07
CA LEU A 72 -0.01 -7.56 -6.99
C LEU A 72 1.35 -8.13 -6.60
N LEU A 73 1.44 -9.44 -6.42
CA LEU A 73 2.68 -10.10 -6.03
C LEU A 73 3.75 -10.02 -7.12
N LYS A 74 3.35 -10.07 -8.40
CA LYS A 74 4.26 -9.88 -9.52
C LYS A 74 4.81 -8.44 -9.54
N ASP A 75 3.96 -7.45 -9.34
CA ASP A 75 4.34 -6.04 -9.34
C ASP A 75 5.21 -5.69 -8.13
N ALA A 76 4.86 -6.18 -6.94
CA ALA A 76 5.67 -6.06 -5.73
C ALA A 76 7.06 -6.68 -5.92
N LYS A 77 7.14 -7.82 -6.61
CA LYS A 77 8.40 -8.48 -6.96
C LYS A 77 9.22 -7.69 -7.98
N GLU A 78 8.58 -7.08 -8.97
CA GLU A 78 9.29 -6.21 -9.92
C GLU A 78 9.88 -4.98 -9.22
N LEU A 79 9.19 -4.46 -8.21
CA LEU A 79 9.64 -3.33 -7.39
C LEU A 79 10.65 -3.74 -6.30
N GLY A 80 10.78 -5.04 -5.99
CA GLY A 80 11.64 -5.56 -4.92
C GLY A 80 11.13 -5.24 -3.51
N ILE A 81 9.80 -5.24 -3.34
CA ILE A 81 9.08 -4.89 -2.11
C ILE A 81 8.06 -5.97 -1.71
N GLU A 82 8.32 -7.23 -2.04
CA GLU A 82 7.42 -8.38 -1.78
C GLU A 82 6.97 -8.48 -0.31
N GLU A 83 7.85 -8.11 0.62
CA GLU A 83 7.60 -8.14 2.07
C GLU A 83 6.94 -6.85 2.61
N LYS A 84 6.64 -5.88 1.72
CA LYS A 84 6.11 -4.55 2.08
C LYS A 84 4.70 -4.34 1.53
N ILE A 85 3.84 -5.31 1.78
CA ILE A 85 2.43 -5.27 1.40
C ILE A 85 1.59 -5.33 2.67
N ILE A 86 0.69 -4.36 2.83
CA ILE A 86 -0.30 -4.33 3.89
C ILE A 86 -1.66 -4.64 3.27
N PHE A 87 -2.27 -5.73 3.70
CA PHE A 87 -3.64 -6.11 3.35
C PHE A 87 -4.58 -5.69 4.47
N THR A 88 -5.43 -4.70 4.20
CA THR A 88 -6.37 -4.14 5.18
C THR A 88 -7.67 -4.95 5.27
N ASP A 89 -7.86 -5.96 4.41
CA ASP A 89 -9.00 -6.89 4.48
C ASP A 89 -10.38 -6.19 4.41
N GLY A 90 -10.44 -5.10 3.63
CA GLY A 90 -11.64 -4.28 3.46
C GLY A 90 -11.87 -3.25 4.56
N GLU A 91 -10.99 -3.16 5.57
CA GLU A 91 -11.02 -2.12 6.58
C GLU A 91 -10.47 -0.79 6.03
N ASP A 92 -10.80 0.31 6.73
CA ASP A 92 -10.34 1.65 6.38
C ASP A 92 -8.81 1.78 6.52
N LYS A 93 -8.15 2.37 5.52
CA LYS A 93 -6.69 2.53 5.48
C LYS A 93 -6.14 3.53 6.48
N LEU A 94 -6.97 4.41 7.06
CA LEU A 94 -6.54 5.47 7.97
C LEU A 94 -5.81 4.93 9.20
N GLU A 95 -6.33 3.86 9.81
CA GLU A 95 -5.71 3.25 11.00
C GLU A 95 -4.34 2.66 10.65
N PHE A 96 -4.24 1.91 9.55
CA PHE A 96 -2.99 1.35 9.04
C PHE A 96 -1.99 2.44 8.68
N TYR A 97 -2.46 3.52 8.06
CA TYR A 97 -1.64 4.68 7.72
C TYR A 97 -0.94 5.26 8.96
N GLN A 98 -1.71 5.44 10.04
CA GLN A 98 -1.24 5.99 11.31
C GLN A 98 -0.35 5.01 12.07
N GLU A 99 -0.75 3.74 12.18
CA GLU A 99 0.00 2.70 12.88
C GLU A 99 1.39 2.50 12.26
N HIS A 100 1.45 2.48 10.92
CA HIS A 100 2.70 2.33 10.19
C HIS A 100 3.46 3.65 9.98
N GLN A 101 2.92 4.78 10.44
CA GLN A 101 3.54 6.10 10.40
C GLN A 101 4.01 6.51 8.99
N PHE A 102 3.13 6.36 8.00
CA PHE A 102 3.42 6.79 6.64
C PHE A 102 3.51 8.32 6.54
N ASP A 103 4.41 8.80 5.67
CA ASP A 103 4.56 10.22 5.35
C ASP A 103 3.63 10.63 4.20
N LEU A 104 3.46 9.73 3.23
CA LEU A 104 2.65 9.91 2.04
C LEU A 104 1.83 8.63 1.76
N LEU A 105 0.59 8.81 1.30
CA LEU A 105 -0.21 7.75 0.69
C LEU A 105 -0.76 8.25 -0.66
N PHE A 106 -0.53 7.49 -1.72
CA PHE A 106 -1.19 7.68 -3.01
C PHE A 106 -2.39 6.75 -3.10
N ASP A 107 -3.56 7.28 -3.43
CA ASP A 107 -4.82 6.54 -3.44
C ASP A 107 -5.78 7.15 -4.47
N ASP A 108 -6.49 6.33 -5.23
CA ASP A 108 -7.47 6.74 -6.24
C ASP A 108 -8.88 6.91 -5.66
N ASP A 109 -9.13 6.42 -4.44
CA ASP A 109 -10.37 6.75 -3.74
C ASP A 109 -10.33 8.22 -3.27
N ALA A 110 -11.40 8.97 -3.54
CA ALA A 110 -11.56 10.37 -3.14
C ALA A 110 -12.30 10.52 -1.81
N ASP A 111 -13.03 9.47 -1.41
CA ASP A 111 -14.01 9.51 -0.31
C ASP A 111 -13.38 9.35 1.08
N TRP A 112 -12.06 9.46 1.21
CA TRP A 112 -11.36 9.72 2.49
C TRP A 112 -11.61 11.15 3.05
N HIS A 113 -12.69 11.79 2.58
CA HIS A 113 -13.30 13.05 2.97
C HIS A 113 -12.31 14.19 3.29
N THR A 114 -11.96 14.94 2.24
CA THR A 114 -11.67 16.39 2.31
C THR A 114 -10.55 16.76 3.30
N ASN A 115 -9.31 16.51 2.88
CA ASN A 115 -8.03 17.09 3.29
C ASN A 115 -8.09 18.26 4.31
N PRO A 116 -7.14 18.33 5.25
CA PRO A 116 -5.93 19.03 4.84
C PRO A 116 -4.69 18.50 5.57
N ILE A 117 -3.88 17.63 4.97
CA ILE A 117 -2.64 17.12 5.57
C ILE A 117 -3.00 16.40 6.87
N CYS A 118 -3.27 15.08 6.79
CA CYS A 118 -3.68 14.20 7.89
C CYS A 118 -3.32 14.78 9.27
N GLU A 119 -4.27 14.93 10.19
CA GLU A 119 -4.08 15.56 11.51
C GLU A 119 -2.91 14.96 12.35
N ALA A 120 -2.32 13.86 11.89
CA ALA A 120 -1.13 13.18 12.40
C ALA A 120 0.22 13.46 11.65
N GLY A 121 0.25 14.31 10.61
CA GLY A 121 1.48 14.82 10.00
C GLY A 121 1.91 14.22 8.64
N GLY A 122 0.99 13.68 7.84
CA GLY A 122 1.28 13.12 6.50
C GLY A 122 0.36 13.62 5.38
N ILE A 123 0.64 13.27 4.12
CA ILE A 123 -0.11 13.77 2.95
C ILE A 123 -0.72 12.60 2.16
N GLY A 124 -2.05 12.54 2.13
CA GLY A 124 -2.80 11.78 1.14
C GLY A 124 -2.81 12.52 -0.21
N ILE A 125 -2.50 11.80 -1.29
CA ILE A 125 -2.54 12.31 -2.65
C ILE A 125 -3.60 11.51 -3.39
N HIS A 126 -4.72 12.19 -3.66
CA HIS A 126 -5.75 11.70 -4.55
C HIS A 126 -5.40 12.04 -6.00
N LEU A 127 -5.59 11.10 -6.91
CA LEU A 127 -5.12 11.16 -8.30
C LEU A 127 -6.26 11.11 -9.31
#